data_AF-A0A258CS18-F1
#
_entry.id   AF-A0A258CS18-F1
#
_cell.length_a   1.000
_cell.length_b   1.000
_cell.length_c   1.000
_cell.angle_alpha   90.00
_cell.angle_beta   90.00
_cell.angle_gamma   90.00
#
_symmetry.space_group_name_H-M   'P 1'
#
loop_
_entity.id
_entity.type
_entity.pdbx_description
1 polymer ?
#
loop_
_entity_poly.entity_id
_entity_poly.type
_entity_poly.pdbx_seq_one_letter_code
_entity_poly.pdbx_strand_id
1 'polypeptide(L)'
;ALGATARGLTAKLENFGLVEKLIANEARKAGRKPDEMRQQFAMIASLGLASILGPSDAAKALTAAVSRFVAQPGTLTLDARARSGGGIGLADVITLTDPTEILDKIDLKAEAR
;
A
#
# COMPACT_ATOMS: atom_id res chain seq x y z
N ALA A 1 31.41 -2.99 -3.04
CA ALA A 1 31.01 -2.13 -1.92
C ALA A 1 30.62 -3.02 -0.73
N LEU A 2 31.26 -2.86 0.42
CA LEU A 2 30.84 -3.50 1.67
C LEU A 2 29.88 -2.54 2.36
N GLY A 3 28.59 -2.67 2.07
CA GLY A 3 27.53 -1.84 2.65
C GLY A 3 26.23 -2.63 2.72
N ALA A 4 25.43 -2.39 3.75
CA ALA A 4 24.12 -3.03 3.88
C ALA A 4 23.18 -2.54 2.77
N THR A 5 22.64 -3.49 2.00
CA THR A 5 21.71 -3.21 0.89
C THR A 5 20.39 -3.90 1.15
N ALA A 6 19.28 -3.19 1.02
CA ALA A 6 17.95 -3.79 1.09
C ALA A 6 17.64 -4.48 -0.25
N ARG A 7 17.44 -5.81 -0.24
CA ARG A 7 17.10 -6.58 -1.45
C ARG A 7 15.59 -6.74 -1.63
N GLY A 8 14.83 -6.73 -0.54
CA GLY A 8 13.39 -6.75 -0.60
C GLY A 8 12.74 -6.67 0.77
N LEU A 9 11.44 -6.43 0.75
CA LEU A 9 10.55 -6.34 1.90
C LEU A 9 9.23 -6.99 1.54
N THR A 10 8.72 -7.83 2.43
CA THR A 10 7.37 -8.39 2.33
C THR A 10 6.57 -7.89 3.52
N ALA A 11 5.43 -7.27 3.25
CA ALA A 11 4.46 -6.84 4.26
C ALA A 11 3.14 -7.55 4.01
N LYS A 12 2.54 -8.09 5.07
CA LYS A 12 1.24 -8.77 5.01
C LYS A 12 0.28 -8.10 5.97
N LEU A 13 -0.88 -7.73 5.47
CA LEU A 13 -1.98 -7.16 6.22
C LEU A 13 -3.17 -8.12 6.16
N GLU A 14 -3.53 -8.69 7.30
CA GLU A 14 -4.67 -9.61 7.42
C GLU A 14 -5.81 -8.91 8.15
N ASN A 15 -7.00 -8.91 7.55
CA ASN A 15 -8.20 -8.42 8.20
C ASN A 15 -9.01 -9.58 8.80
N PHE A 16 -8.95 -9.69 10.13
CA PHE A 16 -9.72 -10.68 10.90
C PHE A 16 -11.14 -10.19 11.27
N GLY A 17 -11.77 -9.38 10.42
CA GLY A 17 -13.08 -8.78 10.71
C GLY A 17 -13.01 -7.50 11.56
N LEU A 18 -11.81 -7.01 11.88
CA LEU A 18 -11.64 -5.84 12.77
C LEU A 18 -12.03 -4.54 12.06
N VAL A 19 -11.70 -4.42 10.79
CA VAL A 19 -12.02 -3.25 9.97
C VAL A 19 -13.55 -3.13 9.84
N GLU A 20 -14.25 -4.23 9.63
CA GLU A 20 -15.72 -4.29 9.54
C GLU A 20 -16.36 -3.89 10.86
N LYS A 21 -15.83 -4.36 12.00
CA LYS A 21 -16.32 -3.96 13.32
C LYS A 21 -16.13 -2.46 13.57
N LEU A 22 -14.98 -1.92 13.20
CA LEU A 22 -14.71 -0.49 13.32
C LEU A 22 -15.66 0.33 12.43
N ILE A 23 -15.76 -0.02 11.15
CA ILE A 23 -16.64 0.65 10.19
C ILE A 23 -18.10 0.51 10.61
N ALA A 24 -18.55 -0.65 11.06
CA ALA A 24 -19.92 -0.85 11.54
C ALA A 24 -20.23 -0.01 12.78
N ASN A 25 -19.27 0.14 13.69
CA ASN A 25 -19.43 0.99 14.87
C ASN A 25 -19.51 2.48 14.49
N GLU A 26 -18.61 2.96 13.63
CA GLU A 26 -18.60 4.35 13.17
C GLU A 26 -19.82 4.67 12.28
N ALA A 27 -20.22 3.74 11.41
CA ALA A 27 -21.42 3.87 10.60
C ALA A 27 -22.68 3.96 11.46
N ARG A 28 -22.79 3.16 12.54
CA ARG A 28 -23.87 3.29 13.53
C ARG A 28 -23.87 4.66 14.20
N LYS A 29 -22.70 5.16 14.65
CA LYS A 29 -22.59 6.49 15.26
C LYS A 29 -22.97 7.62 14.30
N ALA A 30 -22.58 7.49 13.03
CA ALA A 30 -22.83 8.48 12.00
C ALA A 30 -24.22 8.35 11.33
N GLY A 31 -25.03 7.36 11.71
CA GLY A 31 -26.34 7.09 11.10
C GLY A 31 -26.25 6.67 9.62
N ARG A 32 -25.13 6.10 9.20
CA ARG A 32 -24.84 5.70 7.81
C ARG A 32 -24.78 4.18 7.65
N LYS A 33 -24.91 3.70 6.40
CA LYS A 33 -24.71 2.27 6.13
C LYS A 33 -23.22 1.92 6.19
N PRO A 34 -22.85 0.77 6.76
CA PRO A 34 -21.44 0.33 6.81
C PRO A 34 -20.81 0.22 5.42
N ASP A 35 -21.56 -0.20 4.40
CA ASP A 35 -21.07 -0.30 3.03
C ASP A 35 -20.75 1.07 2.42
N GLU A 36 -21.63 2.05 2.59
CA GLU A 36 -21.41 3.43 2.13
C GLU A 36 -20.19 4.06 2.82
N MET A 37 -20.06 3.83 4.13
CA MET A 37 -18.91 4.30 4.90
C MET A 37 -17.61 3.63 4.42
N ARG A 38 -17.62 2.31 4.21
CA ARG A 38 -16.46 1.57 3.69
C ARG A 38 -16.01 2.13 2.34
N GLN A 39 -16.95 2.34 1.42
CA GLN A 39 -16.65 2.89 0.10
C GLN A 39 -16.03 4.30 0.19
N GLN A 40 -16.56 5.15 1.07
CA GLN A 40 -16.01 6.48 1.28
C GLN A 40 -14.58 6.43 1.84
N PHE A 41 -14.32 5.59 2.85
CA PHE A 41 -12.99 5.39 3.41
C PHE A 41 -12.00 4.86 2.36
N ALA A 42 -12.43 3.92 1.53
CA ALA A 42 -11.63 3.36 0.44
C ALA A 42 -11.26 4.40 -0.60
N MET A 43 -12.22 5.24 -0.97
CA MET A 43 -12.00 6.34 -1.90
C MET A 43 -10.98 7.33 -1.33
N ILE A 44 -11.15 7.76 -0.08
CA ILE A 44 -10.21 8.67 0.59
C ILE A 44 -8.82 8.03 0.71
N ALA A 45 -8.73 6.77 1.10
CA ALA A 45 -7.46 6.05 1.21
C ALA A 45 -6.77 5.95 -0.16
N SER A 46 -7.52 5.62 -1.22
CA SER A 46 -6.98 5.51 -2.58
C SER A 46 -6.48 6.86 -3.10
N LEU A 47 -7.23 7.94 -2.88
CA LEU A 47 -6.82 9.29 -3.27
C LEU A 47 -5.61 9.77 -2.46
N GLY A 48 -5.58 9.50 -1.16
CA GLY A 48 -4.44 9.80 -0.29
C GLY A 48 -3.18 9.07 -0.75
N LEU A 49 -3.29 7.77 -1.01
CA LEU A 49 -2.19 6.97 -1.55
C LEU A 49 -1.72 7.48 -2.92
N ALA A 50 -2.63 7.77 -3.86
CA ALA A 50 -2.26 8.31 -5.17
C ALA A 50 -1.55 9.67 -5.07
N SER A 51 -1.97 10.53 -4.14
CA SER A 51 -1.34 11.84 -3.92
C SER A 51 0.08 11.72 -3.37
N ILE A 52 0.36 10.68 -2.58
CA ILE A 52 1.68 10.42 -2.02
C ILE A 52 2.55 9.68 -3.02
N LEU A 53 2.04 8.70 -3.77
CA LEU A 53 2.85 7.77 -4.57
C LEU A 53 3.11 8.27 -6.00
N GLY A 54 2.41 9.31 -6.43
CA GLY A 54 2.54 9.88 -7.78
C GLY A 54 2.11 8.90 -8.89
N PRO A 55 2.33 9.28 -10.16
CA PRO A 55 1.92 8.51 -11.32
C PRO A 55 2.92 7.39 -11.67
N SER A 56 3.15 6.43 -10.78
CA SER A 56 4.01 5.26 -11.05
C SER A 56 3.20 3.98 -11.27
N ASP A 57 3.79 2.99 -11.96
CA ASP A 57 3.15 1.68 -12.12
C ASP A 57 3.02 0.93 -10.78
N ALA A 58 3.98 1.13 -9.87
CA ALA A 58 3.90 0.67 -8.48
C ALA A 58 2.69 1.27 -7.75
N ALA A 59 2.44 2.58 -7.91
CA ALA A 59 1.28 3.25 -7.32
C ALA A 59 -0.05 2.67 -7.85
N LYS A 60 -0.12 2.39 -9.16
CA LYS A 60 -1.29 1.75 -9.77
C LYS A 60 -1.52 0.35 -9.23
N ALA A 61 -0.46 -0.47 -9.15
CA ALA A 61 -0.53 -1.83 -8.63
C ALA A 61 -1.02 -1.84 -7.16
N LEU A 62 -0.48 -0.94 -6.34
CA LEU A 62 -0.90 -0.81 -4.95
C LEU A 62 -2.35 -0.35 -4.84
N THR A 63 -2.75 0.68 -5.58
CA THR A 63 -4.13 1.21 -5.56
C THR A 63 -5.14 0.13 -5.98
N ALA A 64 -4.81 -0.68 -7.00
CA ALA A 64 -5.64 -1.78 -7.44
C ALA A 64 -5.77 -2.88 -6.37
N ALA A 65 -4.68 -3.25 -5.70
CA ALA A 65 -4.70 -4.23 -4.62
C ALA A 65 -5.48 -3.73 -3.40
N VAL A 66 -5.28 -2.47 -2.99
CA VAL A 66 -6.04 -1.84 -1.90
C VAL A 66 -7.53 -1.79 -2.24
N SER A 67 -7.90 -1.43 -3.47
CA SER A 67 -9.30 -1.42 -3.92
C SER A 67 -9.95 -2.80 -3.82
N ARG A 68 -9.23 -3.85 -4.21
CA ARG A 68 -9.68 -5.25 -4.07
C ARG A 68 -9.82 -5.66 -2.61
N PHE A 69 -8.83 -5.33 -1.77
CA PHE A 69 -8.86 -5.62 -0.34
C PHE A 69 -10.03 -4.91 0.37
N VAL A 70 -10.39 -3.69 -0.02
CA VAL A 70 -11.58 -3.04 0.54
C VAL A 70 -12.86 -3.75 0.06
N ALA A 71 -12.94 -4.10 -1.22
CA ALA A 71 -14.13 -4.74 -1.79
C ALA A 71 -14.37 -6.13 -1.19
N GLN A 72 -13.29 -6.89 -0.98
CA GLN A 72 -13.28 -8.21 -0.33
C GLN A 72 -12.16 -8.23 0.72
N PRO A 73 -12.49 -7.84 1.97
CA PRO A 73 -11.50 -7.78 3.04
C PRO A 73 -11.04 -9.19 3.42
N GLY A 74 -9.78 -9.46 3.16
CA GLY A 74 -9.11 -10.71 3.50
C GLY A 74 -7.66 -10.45 3.85
N THR A 75 -6.76 -10.77 2.92
CA THR A 75 -5.32 -10.57 3.06
C THR A 75 -4.78 -9.69 1.95
N LEU A 76 -4.10 -8.61 2.31
CA LEU A 76 -3.29 -7.80 1.41
C LEU A 76 -1.82 -8.14 1.63
N THR A 77 -1.15 -8.66 0.61
CA THR A 77 0.30 -8.93 0.61
C THR A 77 0.99 -7.96 -0.32
N LEU A 78 2.04 -7.32 0.18
CA LEU A 78 2.88 -6.38 -0.53
C LEU A 78 4.30 -6.94 -0.55
N ASP A 79 4.84 -7.13 -1.75
CA ASP A 79 6.21 -7.58 -1.98
C ASP A 79 6.96 -6.49 -2.76
N ALA A 80 7.94 -5.87 -2.10
CA ALA A 80 8.85 -4.93 -2.73
C ALA A 80 10.22 -5.61 -2.92
N ARG A 81 10.78 -5.59 -4.12
CA ARG A 81 12.15 -6.04 -4.39
C ARG A 81 12.95 -4.96 -5.10
N ALA A 82 14.23 -4.83 -4.77
CA ALA A 82 15.10 -3.96 -5.54
C ALA A 82 15.22 -4.45 -7.00
N ARG A 83 15.08 -3.55 -7.96
CA ARG A 83 15.25 -3.87 -9.39
C ARG A 83 16.71 -4.15 -9.73
N SER A 84 17.62 -3.49 -9.01
CA SER A 84 19.07 -3.69 -9.14
C SER A 84 19.52 -4.94 -8.39
N GLY A 85 20.34 -5.79 -9.03
CA GLY A 85 20.92 -6.99 -8.39
C GLY A 85 21.79 -6.69 -7.17
N GLY A 86 22.27 -5.44 -7.04
CA GLY A 86 22.99 -4.94 -5.86
C GLY A 86 22.09 -4.56 -4.67
N GLY A 87 20.76 -4.56 -4.80
CA GLY A 87 19.85 -4.01 -3.79
C GLY A 87 19.78 -2.48 -3.80
N ILE A 88 18.99 -1.91 -2.90
CA ILE A 88 19.01 -0.47 -2.61
C ILE A 88 20.03 -0.21 -1.52
N GLY A 89 21.09 0.53 -1.84
CA GLY A 89 22.14 0.90 -0.90
C GLY A 89 21.88 2.24 -0.22
N LEU A 90 22.60 2.53 0.87
CA LEU A 90 22.51 3.84 1.53
C LEU A 90 22.85 5.02 0.59
N ALA A 91 23.76 4.81 -0.36
CA ALA A 91 24.10 5.79 -1.37
C ALA A 91 22.90 6.16 -2.27
N ASP A 92 22.03 5.19 -2.58
CA ASP A 92 20.81 5.44 -3.36
C ASP A 92 19.79 6.26 -2.59
N VAL A 93 19.74 6.10 -1.27
CA VAL A 93 18.75 6.73 -0.37
C VAL A 93 19.13 8.17 -0.07
N ILE A 94 20.41 8.47 0.19
CA ILE A 94 20.87 9.84 0.49
C ILE A 94 20.77 10.79 -0.71
N THR A 95 20.68 10.23 -1.92
CA THR A 95 20.49 11.01 -3.16
C THR A 95 19.02 11.20 -3.54
N LEU A 96 18.08 10.56 -2.83
CA LEU A 96 16.66 10.74 -3.12
C LEU A 96 16.24 12.14 -2.71
N THR A 97 15.61 12.85 -3.64
CA THR A 97 15.06 14.19 -3.35
C THR A 97 13.59 14.08 -2.98
N ASP A 98 12.91 13.07 -3.53
CA ASP A 98 11.54 12.72 -3.22
C ASP A 98 11.48 11.24 -2.77
N PRO A 99 10.85 10.91 -1.64
CA PRO A 99 10.73 9.52 -1.17
C PRO A 99 10.00 8.59 -2.16
N THR A 100 9.22 9.12 -3.11
CA THR A 100 8.52 8.34 -4.14
C THR A 100 9.43 7.81 -5.23
N GLU A 101 10.59 8.43 -5.46
CA GLU A 101 11.60 7.96 -6.43
C GLU A 101 12.10 6.55 -6.10
N ILE A 102 11.94 6.11 -4.85
CA ILE A 102 12.27 4.74 -4.46
C ILE A 102 11.38 3.70 -5.15
N LEU A 103 10.14 4.08 -5.54
CA LEU A 103 9.18 3.23 -6.22
C LEU A 103 9.67 2.83 -7.62
N ASP A 104 10.44 3.69 -8.29
CA ASP A 104 11.02 3.41 -9.60
C ASP A 104 12.21 2.42 -9.51
N LYS A 105 12.87 2.41 -8.36
CA LYS A 105 14.00 1.51 -8.06
C LYS A 105 13.58 0.13 -7.56
N ILE A 106 12.30 -0.07 -7.25
CA ILE A 106 11.75 -1.36 -6.80
C ILE A 106 10.76 -1.96 -7.81
N ASP A 107 10.65 -3.28 -7.78
CA ASP A 107 9.52 -4.04 -8.28
C ASP A 107 8.55 -4.22 -7.11
N LEU A 108 7.39 -3.56 -7.19
CA LEU A 108 6.34 -3.66 -6.19
C LEU A 108 5.21 -4.56 -6.74
N LYS A 109 4.96 -5.67 -6.05
CA LYS A 109 3.82 -6.54 -6.27
C LYS A 109 2.85 -6.39 -5.12
N ALA A 110 1.59 -6.20 -5.44
CA ALA A 110 0.52 -6.07 -4.47
C ALA A 110 -0.60 -7.03 -4.83
N GLU A 111 -0.93 -7.94 -3.92
CA GLU A 111 -1.98 -8.94 -4.09
C GLU A 111 -2.98 -8.86 -2.96
N ALA A 112 -4.27 -8.85 -3.29
CA ALA A 112 -5.35 -8.95 -2.33
C ALA A 112 -6.16 -10.21 -2.61
N ARG A 113 -6.44 -11.00 -1.57
CA ARG A 113 -7.24 -12.23 -1.62
C ARG A 113 -8.22 -12.28 -0.46
#